data_AF-A0A7J6V276-F1
#
_entry.id   AF-A0A7J6V276-F1
#
_cell.length_a   1.000
_cell.length_b   1.000
_cell.length_c   1.000
_cell.angle_alpha   90.00
_cell.angle_beta   90.00
_cell.angle_gamma   90.00
#
_symmetry.space_group_name_H-M   'P 1'
#
loop_
_entity.id
_entity.type
_entity.pdbx_description
1 polymer ?
#
loop_
_entity_poly.entity_id
_entity_poly.type
_entity_poly.pdbx_seq_one_letter_code
_entity_poly.pdbx_strand_id
1 'polypeptide(L)'
;MVEPLKVRDVIDSTALQWDIQLLKEMVPEPVLSIILQVPIRHNSIVDSVKWNGSTNGVFSVKSAYALAMGEDSSSSSSQEIE
;
A
#
# COMPACT_ATOMS: atom_id res chain seq x y z
N MET A 1 -16.74 7.12 21.73
CA MET A 1 -15.46 7.48 21.08
C MET A 1 -15.76 7.63 19.61
N VAL A 2 -15.48 8.79 19.01
CA VAL A 2 -15.65 9.00 17.56
C VAL A 2 -14.39 8.47 16.90
N GLU A 3 -14.50 7.50 15.99
CA GLU A 3 -13.34 7.05 15.22
C GLU A 3 -12.79 8.22 14.38
N PRO A 4 -11.45 8.34 14.24
CA PRO A 4 -10.87 9.37 13.42
C PRO A 4 -11.21 9.12 11.94
N LEU A 5 -11.57 10.18 11.24
CA LEU A 5 -11.82 10.15 9.81
C LEU A 5 -10.54 9.71 9.07
N LYS A 6 -10.65 8.71 8.20
CA LYS A 6 -9.55 8.18 7.41
C LYS A 6 -9.70 8.64 5.96
N VAL A 7 -8.58 8.64 5.24
CA VAL A 7 -8.55 8.97 3.80
C VAL A 7 -9.49 8.08 2.99
N ARG A 8 -9.64 6.80 3.36
CA ARG A 8 -10.59 5.88 2.70
C ARG A 8 -12.06 6.32 2.82
N ASP A 9 -12.40 7.11 3.84
CA ASP A 9 -13.79 7.49 4.12
C ASP A 9 -14.21 8.71 3.26
N VAL A 10 -13.25 9.38 2.61
CA VAL A 10 -13.46 10.50 1.66
C VAL A 10 -13.22 10.08 0.20
N ILE A 11 -13.13 8.78 -0.06
CA ILE A 11 -12.95 8.20 -1.39
C ILE A 11 -14.21 7.43 -1.76
N ASP A 12 -14.79 7.73 -2.91
CA ASP A 12 -15.85 6.91 -3.49
C ASP A 12 -15.26 5.56 -3.91
N SER A 13 -15.61 4.53 -3.14
CA SER A 13 -15.18 3.15 -3.40
C SER A 13 -15.67 2.56 -4.73
N THR A 14 -16.73 3.10 -5.31
CA THR A 14 -17.32 2.61 -6.57
C THR A 14 -16.65 3.28 -7.77
N ALA A 15 -16.48 4.61 -7.70
CA ALA A 15 -15.85 5.38 -8.77
C ALA A 15 -14.31 5.40 -8.69
N LEU A 16 -13.73 4.97 -7.56
CA LEU A 16 -12.30 5.10 -7.25
C LEU A 16 -11.79 6.54 -7.39
N GLN A 17 -12.61 7.49 -6.96
CA GLN A 17 -12.36 8.93 -7.07
C GLN A 17 -12.62 9.61 -5.72
N TRP A 18 -12.06 10.80 -5.54
CA TRP A 18 -12.32 11.62 -4.36
C TRP A 18 -13.81 12.00 -4.30
N ASP A 19 -14.42 11.91 -3.13
CA ASP A 19 -15.75 12.50 -2.91
C ASP A 19 -15.60 14.02 -2.80
N ILE A 20 -15.80 14.69 -3.92
CA ILE A 20 -15.65 16.15 -4.04
C ILE A 20 -16.66 16.89 -3.16
N GLN A 21 -17.89 16.34 -3.00
CA GLN A 21 -18.92 17.02 -2.22
C GLN A 21 -18.58 16.96 -0.74
N LEU A 22 -18.15 15.79 -0.26
CA LEU A 22 -17.72 15.63 1.12
C LEU A 22 -16.47 16.49 1.41
N LEU A 23 -15.46 16.47 0.54
CA LEU A 23 -14.25 17.27 0.72
C LEU A 23 -14.53 18.78 0.74
N LYS A 24 -15.48 19.29 -0.06
CA LYS A 24 -15.87 20.71 -0.04
C LYS A 24 -16.43 21.17 1.30
N GLU A 25 -17.11 20.28 2.03
CA GLU A 25 -17.65 20.59 3.36
C GLU A 25 -16.57 20.50 4.44
N MET A 26 -15.56 19.64 4.24
CA MET A 26 -14.56 19.33 5.25
C MET A 26 -13.31 20.21 5.22
N VAL A 27 -12.90 20.68 4.03
CA VAL A 27 -11.65 21.42 3.85
C VAL A 27 -11.84 22.71 3.05
N PRO A 28 -11.04 23.75 3.32
CA PRO A 28 -11.09 24.98 2.55
C PRO A 28 -10.58 24.75 1.11
N GLU A 29 -11.09 25.56 0.18
CA GLU A 29 -10.79 25.49 -1.27
C GLU A 29 -9.30 25.35 -1.64
N PRO A 30 -8.34 26.09 -1.06
CA PRO A 30 -6.93 25.92 -1.38
C PRO A 30 -6.39 24.53 -1.02
N VAL A 31 -6.92 23.91 0.04
CA VAL A 31 -6.53 22.55 0.46
C VAL A 31 -7.22 21.52 -0.42
N LEU A 32 -8.50 21.73 -0.75
CA LEU A 32 -9.25 20.89 -1.69
C LEU A 32 -8.51 20.76 -3.03
N SER A 33 -8.04 21.89 -3.58
CA SER A 33 -7.30 21.94 -4.83
C SER A 33 -5.98 21.15 -4.80
N ILE A 34 -5.36 20.99 -3.62
CA ILE A 34 -4.16 20.16 -3.45
C ILE A 34 -4.55 18.68 -3.37
N ILE A 35 -5.60 18.34 -2.60
CA ILE A 35 -6.06 16.95 -2.43
C ILE A 35 -6.48 16.36 -3.78
N LEU A 36 -7.22 17.12 -4.59
CA LEU A 36 -7.69 16.66 -5.90
C LEU A 36 -6.57 16.40 -6.90
N GLN A 37 -5.36 16.93 -6.68
CA GLN A 37 -4.18 16.62 -7.50
C GLN A 37 -3.56 15.26 -7.16
N VAL A 38 -3.90 14.67 -6.00
CA VAL A 38 -3.39 13.37 -5.60
C VAL A 38 -4.15 12.28 -6.38
N PRO A 39 -3.47 11.49 -7.23
CA PRO A 39 -4.13 10.44 -7.98
C PRO A 39 -4.48 9.27 -7.06
N ILE A 40 -5.75 8.84 -7.10
CA ILE A 40 -6.17 7.61 -6.43
C ILE A 40 -5.71 6.43 -7.27
N ARG A 41 -4.79 5.64 -6.73
CA ARG A 41 -4.30 4.43 -7.41
C ARG A 41 -5.35 3.33 -7.28
N HIS A 42 -5.77 2.77 -8.42
CA HIS A 42 -6.69 1.63 -8.52
C HIS A 42 -6.01 0.28 -8.24
N ASN A 43 -4.70 0.28 -7.97
CA ASN A 43 -3.98 -0.95 -7.76
C ASN A 43 -4.31 -1.49 -6.37
N SER A 44 -5.08 -2.57 -6.32
CA SER A 44 -5.53 -3.27 -5.11
C SER A 44 -4.41 -4.07 -4.43
N ILE A 45 -3.14 -3.82 -4.76
CA ILE A 45 -2.03 -4.45 -4.05
C ILE A 45 -2.06 -3.90 -2.63
N VAL A 46 -2.47 -4.77 -1.71
CA VAL A 46 -2.42 -4.49 -0.28
C VAL A 46 -0.96 -4.29 0.11
N ASP A 47 -0.64 -3.12 0.65
CA ASP A 47 0.69 -2.84 1.20
C ASP A 47 1.06 -3.95 2.19
N SER A 48 2.17 -4.60 1.92
CA SER A 48 2.66 -5.73 2.70
C SER A 48 4.03 -5.39 3.25
N VAL A 49 4.23 -5.56 4.56
CA VAL A 49 5.56 -5.46 5.16
C VAL A 49 6.39 -6.62 4.63
N LYS A 50 7.53 -6.33 4.02
CA LYS A 50 8.52 -7.32 3.60
C LYS A 50 9.87 -6.93 4.15
N TRP A 51 10.60 -7.92 4.65
CA TRP A 51 11.99 -7.75 5.02
C TRP A 51 12.85 -8.27 3.88
N ASN A 52 14.02 -7.67 3.67
CA ASN A 52 15.01 -8.31 2.82
C ASN A 52 15.30 -9.71 3.40
N GLY A 53 15.35 -10.74 2.55
CA GLY A 53 15.53 -12.13 2.98
C GLY A 53 14.31 -12.80 3.61
N SER A 54 13.15 -12.13 3.72
CA SER A 54 11.90 -12.73 4.18
C SER A 54 10.68 -12.04 3.55
N THR A 55 9.99 -12.76 2.67
CA THR A 55 8.79 -12.27 1.98
C THR A 55 7.51 -12.37 2.80
N ASN A 56 7.54 -13.05 3.95
CA ASN A 56 6.39 -13.27 4.82
C ASN A 56 6.19 -12.16 5.87
N GLY A 57 6.95 -11.06 5.78
CA GLY A 57 6.81 -9.90 6.67
C GLY A 57 7.28 -10.09 8.12
N VAL A 58 7.78 -11.28 8.46
CA VAL A 58 8.36 -11.58 9.77
C VAL A 58 9.88 -11.50 9.69
N PHE A 59 10.46 -10.69 10.57
CA PHE A 59 11.91 -10.64 10.77
C PHE A 59 12.35 -11.78 11.69
N SER A 60 13.46 -12.44 11.34
CA SER A 60 14.12 -13.42 12.19
C SER A 60 15.64 -13.30 12.10
N VAL A 61 16.35 -13.74 13.14
CA VAL A 61 17.83 -13.83 13.12
C VAL A 61 18.30 -14.74 11.98
N LYS A 62 17.55 -15.81 11.69
CA LYS A 62 17.84 -16.73 10.58
C LYS A 62 17.81 -16.02 9.22
N SER A 63 16.75 -15.24 8.94
CA SER A 63 16.65 -14.49 7.68
C SER A 63 17.74 -13.42 7.58
N ALA A 64 18.14 -12.80 8.69
CA ALA A 64 19.25 -11.84 8.70
C ALA A 64 20.61 -12.52 8.41
N TYR A 65 20.84 -13.72 8.93
CA TYR A 65 22.07 -14.47 8.66
C TYR A 65 22.13 -14.99 7.22
N ALA A 66 21.01 -15.51 6.68
CA ALA A 66 20.92 -15.94 5.29
C ALA A 66 21.23 -14.80 4.31
N LEU A 67 20.72 -13.60 4.58
CA LEU A 67 21.09 -12.39 3.85
C LEU A 67 22.58 -12.07 3.94
N ALA A 68 23.16 -12.13 5.14
CA ALA A 68 24.58 -11.85 5.34
C ALA A 68 25.49 -12.86 4.62
N MET A 69 24.98 -14.07 4.38
CA MET A 69 25.67 -15.15 3.64
C MET A 69 25.43 -15.11 2.12
N GLY A 70 24.58 -14.20 1.62
CA GLY A 70 24.27 -14.09 0.18
C GLY A 70 23.31 -15.16 -0.34
N GLU A 71 22.58 -15.85 0.55
CA GLU A 71 21.55 -16.81 0.17
C GLU A 71 20.25 -16.06 -0.14
N ASP A 72 20.20 -15.44 -1.33
CA ASP A 72 18.96 -14.88 -1.86
C ASP A 72 18.05 -16.04 -2.26
N SER A 73 17.00 -16.29 -1.47
CA SER A 73 15.88 -17.16 -1.84
C SER A 73 15.04 -16.50 -2.94
N SER A 74 15.66 -16.18 -4.07
CA SER A 74 14.96 -15.90 -5.31
C SER A 74 14.31 -17.21 -5.75
N SER A 75 13.03 -17.37 -5.42
CA SER A 75 12.22 -18.48 -5.91
C SER A 75 12.07 -18.34 -7.42
N SER A 76 13.06 -18.84 -8.17
CA SER A 76 12.97 -19.05 -9.61
C SER A 76 12.06 -20.26 -9.82
N SER A 77 10.77 -20.00 -9.99
CA SER A 77 9.81 -21.01 -10.42
C SER A 77 10.05 -21.28 -11.91
N SER A 78 11.06 -22.10 -12.21
CA SER A 78 11.26 -22.65 -13.55
C SER A 78 10.27 -23.81 -13.75
N GLN A 79 9.26 -23.59 -14.60
CA GLN A 79 8.43 -24.65 -15.14
C GLN A 79 9.28 -25.49 -16.11
N GLU A 80 9.38 -26.78 -15.83
CA GLU A 80 9.93 -27.81 -16.70
C GLU A 80 8.87 -28.11 -17.78
N ILE A 81 9.23 -27.98 -19.06
CA ILE A 81 8.45 -28.50 -20.19
C ILE A 81 9.30 -29.59 -20.85
N GLU A 82 8.63 -30.73 -21.04
CA GLU A 82 9.03 -32.06 -21.51
C GLU A 82 9.79 -32.13 -22.84
#